data_AF-A0A6G3PI43-F1
#
_entry.id   AF-A0A6G3PI43-F1
#
_cell.length_a   1.000
_cell.length_b   1.000
_cell.length_c   1.000
_cell.angle_alpha   90.00
_cell.angle_beta   90.00
_cell.angle_gamma   90.00
#
_symmetry.space_group_name_H-M   'P 1'
#
loop_
_entity.id
_entity.type
_entity.pdbx_description
1 polymer ?
#
loop_
_entity_poly.entity_id
_entity_poly.type
_entity_poly.pdbx_seq_one_letter_code
_entity_poly.pdbx_strand_id
1 'polypeptide(L)'
;RTGRPDWSAAAQFLAEYLDILDAQGVLDYAELVHRAVLLAERPEVAAELADRYDAVYVDEYQDTDPAQVRLLHALAGNRGRAPGARAVHPG
;
A
#
# COMPACT_ATOMS: atom_id res chain seq x y z
N ARG A 1 26.84 -2.17 -22.06
CA ARG A 1 26.05 -3.42 -22.03
C ARG A 1 25.49 -3.58 -20.62
N THR A 2 24.41 -2.87 -20.30
CA THR A 2 23.76 -2.89 -18.97
C THR A 2 22.60 -3.89 -18.99
N GLY A 3 22.91 -5.15 -19.29
CA GLY A 3 21.97 -6.24 -19.08
C GLY A 3 22.44 -6.97 -17.85
N ARG A 4 21.74 -6.82 -16.72
CA ARG A 4 21.91 -7.74 -15.60
C ARG A 4 20.88 -8.85 -15.82
N PRO A 5 21.21 -9.94 -16.55
CA PRO A 5 20.26 -11.00 -16.88
C PRO A 5 19.59 -11.58 -15.63
N ASP A 6 20.30 -11.59 -14.51
CA ASP A 6 19.79 -12.02 -13.20
C ASP A 6 18.58 -11.21 -12.73
N TRP A 7 18.52 -9.91 -13.07
CA TRP A 7 17.38 -9.05 -12.69
C TRP A 7 16.16 -9.33 -13.54
N SER A 8 16.36 -9.65 -14.82
CA SER A 8 15.27 -10.08 -15.70
C SER A 8 14.73 -11.44 -15.28
N ALA A 9 15.62 -12.38 -14.92
CA ALA A 9 15.22 -13.68 -14.39
C ALA A 9 14.46 -13.55 -13.05
N ALA A 10 14.94 -12.70 -12.14
CA ALA A 10 14.26 -12.43 -10.88
C ALA A 10 12.87 -11.78 -11.09
N ALA A 11 12.73 -10.85 -12.04
CA ALA A 11 11.46 -10.24 -12.38
C ALA A 11 10.46 -11.26 -12.96
N GLN A 12 10.93 -12.16 -13.83
CA GLN A 12 10.10 -13.26 -14.36
C GLN A 12 9.67 -14.23 -13.25
N PHE A 13 10.59 -14.63 -12.37
CA PHE A 13 10.27 -15.48 -11.23
C PHE A 13 9.23 -14.84 -10.31
N LEU A 14 9.39 -13.55 -9.99
CA LEU A 14 8.44 -12.83 -9.15
C LEU A 14 7.05 -12.78 -9.80
N ALA A 15 6.98 -12.53 -11.12
CA ALA A 15 5.70 -12.54 -11.83
C ALA A 15 5.01 -13.91 -11.76
N GLU A 16 5.74 -14.99 -12.01
CA GLU A 16 5.20 -16.36 -11.91
C GLU A 16 4.77 -16.71 -10.48
N TYR A 17 5.55 -16.31 -9.47
CA TYR A 17 5.20 -16.49 -8.07
C TYR A 17 3.87 -15.80 -7.71
N LEU A 18 3.69 -14.55 -8.16
CA LEU A 18 2.45 -13.80 -7.94
C LEU A 18 1.26 -14.43 -8.68
N ASP A 19 1.44 -14.90 -9.92
CA ASP A 19 0.41 -15.60 -10.67
C ASP A 19 -0.06 -16.89 -9.96
N ILE A 20 0.88 -17.63 -9.36
CA ILE A 20 0.57 -18.84 -8.58
C ILE A 20 -0.21 -18.50 -7.32
N LEU A 21 0.20 -17.47 -6.57
CA LEU A 21 -0.53 -17.01 -5.38
C LEU A 21 -1.97 -16.64 -5.74
N ASP A 22 -2.16 -15.92 -6.84
CA ASP A 22 -3.48 -15.55 -7.34
C ASP A 22 -4.34 -16.75 -7.72
N ALA A 23 -3.76 -17.71 -8.46
CA ALA A 23 -4.46 -18.93 -8.86
C ALA A 23 -4.91 -19.77 -7.66
N GLN A 24 -4.18 -19.70 -6.54
CA GLN A 24 -4.53 -20.39 -5.29
C GLN A 24 -5.48 -19.58 -4.41
N GLY A 25 -5.74 -18.31 -4.73
CA GLY A 25 -6.54 -17.41 -3.90
C GLY A 25 -5.91 -17.12 -2.53
N VAL A 26 -4.58 -17.24 -2.42
CA VAL A 26 -3.83 -17.01 -1.18
C VAL A 26 -3.10 -15.68 -1.29
N LEU A 27 -3.08 -14.91 -0.19
CA LEU A 27 -2.34 -13.65 -0.09
C LEU A 27 -1.22 -13.82 0.95
N ASP A 28 0.01 -13.53 0.54
CA ASP A 28 1.08 -13.27 1.50
C ASP A 28 1.02 -11.82 2.03
N TYR A 29 1.85 -11.51 3.01
CA TYR A 29 1.82 -10.19 3.67
C TYR A 29 2.12 -9.04 2.71
N ALA A 30 3.13 -9.22 1.83
CA ALA A 30 3.53 -8.19 0.90
C ALA A 30 2.42 -7.93 -0.13
N GLU A 31 1.78 -8.99 -0.62
CA GLU A 31 0.68 -8.89 -1.56
C GLU A 31 -0.58 -8.30 -0.92
N LEU A 32 -0.85 -8.60 0.34
CA LEU A 32 -1.96 -7.98 1.08
C LEU A 32 -1.79 -6.47 1.18
N VAL A 33 -0.61 -5.99 1.57
CA VAL A 33 -0.32 -4.55 1.63
C VAL A 33 -0.39 -3.93 0.24
N HIS A 34 0.16 -4.60 -0.78
CA HIS A 34 0.11 -4.12 -2.15
C HIS A 34 -1.32 -3.94 -2.67
N ARG A 35 -2.18 -4.94 -2.50
CA ARG A 35 -3.60 -4.86 -2.89
C ARG A 35 -4.36 -3.82 -2.09
N ALA A 36 -4.08 -3.69 -0.80
CA ALA A 36 -4.70 -2.66 0.04
C ALA A 36 -4.37 -1.26 -0.48
N VAL A 37 -3.14 -1.01 -0.91
CA VAL A 37 -2.75 0.27 -1.52
C VAL A 37 -3.56 0.52 -2.80
N LEU A 38 -3.56 -0.45 -3.72
CA LEU A 38 -4.28 -0.31 -4.99
C LEU A 38 -5.78 -0.08 -4.78
N LEU A 39 -6.37 -0.74 -3.77
CA LEU A 39 -7.77 -0.57 -3.41
C LEU A 39 -8.04 0.80 -2.78
N ALA A 40 -7.20 1.25 -1.84
CA ALA A 40 -7.37 2.52 -1.13
C ALA A 40 -7.15 3.75 -2.02
N GLU A 41 -6.42 3.61 -3.12
CA GLU A 41 -6.22 4.67 -4.13
C GLU A 41 -7.41 4.81 -5.10
N ARG A 42 -8.38 3.88 -5.10
CA ARG A 42 -9.58 4.00 -5.93
C ARG A 42 -10.50 5.10 -5.38
N PRO A 43 -10.96 6.06 -6.21
CA PRO A 43 -11.70 7.22 -5.73
C PRO A 43 -12.93 6.91 -4.85
N GLU A 44 -13.67 5.86 -5.19
CA GLU A 44 -14.86 5.42 -4.45
C GLU A 44 -14.52 4.86 -3.08
N VAL A 45 -13.44 4.07 -2.97
CA VAL A 45 -12.96 3.51 -1.70
C VAL A 45 -12.31 4.60 -0.87
N ALA A 46 -11.52 5.47 -1.50
CA ALA A 46 -10.91 6.63 -0.90
C ALA A 46 -11.93 7.51 -0.17
N ALA A 47 -13.07 7.79 -0.81
CA ALA A 47 -14.16 8.55 -0.22
C ALA A 47 -14.81 7.81 0.97
N GLU A 48 -15.04 6.50 0.84
CA GLU A 48 -15.57 5.68 1.93
C GLU A 48 -14.63 5.65 3.14
N LEU A 49 -13.33 5.51 2.92
CA LEU A 49 -12.32 5.50 3.97
C LEU A 49 -12.22 6.85 4.68
N ALA A 50 -12.31 7.96 3.92
CA ALA A 50 -12.30 9.31 4.47
C ALA A 50 -13.53 9.62 5.34
N ASP A 51 -14.70 9.08 4.97
CA ASP A 51 -15.95 9.17 5.75
C ASP A 51 -15.91 8.26 7.00
N ARG A 52 -15.31 7.08 6.88
CA ARG A 52 -15.23 6.09 7.96
C ARG A 52 -14.23 6.47 9.06
N TYR A 53 -13.09 7.06 8.71
CA TYR A 53 -11.99 7.28 9.65
C TYR A 53 -11.69 8.76 9.86
N ASP A 54 -11.87 9.20 11.11
CA ASP A 54 -11.62 10.58 11.51
C ASP A 54 -10.13 10.96 11.62
N ALA A 55 -9.31 9.97 11.94
CA ALA A 55 -7.87 10.11 12.06
C ALA A 55 -7.24 8.71 11.93
N VAL A 56 -5.98 8.68 11.50
CA VAL A 56 -5.16 7.46 11.45
C VAL A 56 -3.93 7.68 12.32
N TYR A 57 -3.77 6.86 13.35
CA TYR A 57 -2.61 6.83 14.23
C TYR A 57 -1.76 5.62 13.89
N VAL A 58 -0.44 5.79 13.90
CA VAL A 58 0.50 4.74 13.54
C VAL A 58 1.55 4.65 14.63
N ASP A 59 1.61 3.48 15.26
CA ASP A 59 2.67 3.13 16.18
C ASP A 59 3.86 2.54 15.42
N GLU A 60 5.05 2.59 16.02
CA GLU A 60 6.31 2.07 15.44
C GLU A 60 6.54 2.52 13.98
N TYR A 61 6.21 3.78 13.67
CA TYR A 61 6.28 4.32 12.30
C TYR A 61 7.67 4.14 11.66
N GLN A 62 8.73 4.15 12.46
CA GLN A 62 10.10 3.96 11.99
C GLN A 62 10.37 2.57 11.37
N ASP A 63 9.54 1.57 11.67
CA ASP A 63 9.68 0.20 11.16
C ASP A 63 8.87 -0.03 9.88
N THR A 64 8.22 1.02 9.35
CA THR A 64 7.43 0.91 8.12
C THR A 64 8.30 0.86 6.86
N ASP A 65 7.89 0.01 5.92
CA ASP A 65 8.46 -0.02 4.58
C ASP A 65 7.74 0.95 3.61
N PRO A 66 8.28 1.21 2.40
CA PRO A 66 7.68 2.14 1.44
C PRO A 66 6.25 1.80 1.01
N ALA A 67 5.87 0.52 0.95
CA ALA A 67 4.52 0.11 0.57
C ALA A 67 3.52 0.42 1.70
N GLN A 68 3.92 0.18 2.95
CA GLN A 68 3.13 0.56 4.12
C GLN A 68 2.97 2.08 4.22
N VAL A 69 4.03 2.86 4.01
CA VAL A 69 3.95 4.34 3.98
C VAL A 69 3.00 4.83 2.88
N ARG A 70 3.04 4.22 1.69
CA ARG A 70 2.09 4.55 0.62
C ARG A 70 0.65 4.23 1.00
N LEU A 71 0.40 3.10 1.69
CA LEU A 71 -0.92 2.77 2.22
C LEU A 71 -1.40 3.81 3.23
N LEU A 72 -0.53 4.23 4.16
CA LEU A 72 -0.84 5.28 5.13
C LEU A 72 -1.19 6.61 4.46
N HIS A 73 -0.46 6.98 3.40
CA HIS A 73 -0.79 8.14 2.60
C HIS A 73 -2.13 8.01 1.87
N ALA A 74 -2.45 6.83 1.32
CA ALA A 74 -3.75 6.58 0.73
C ALA A 74 -4.86 6.69 1.78
N LEU A 75 -4.66 6.17 3.00
CA LEU A 75 -5.64 6.27 4.09
C LEU A 75 -5.84 7.71 4.58
N ALA A 76 -4.77 8.50 4.72
CA ALA A 76 -4.80 9.85 5.29
C ALA A 76 -5.03 10.97 4.26
N GLY A 77 -4.60 10.78 3.01
CA GLY A 77 -4.55 11.79 1.95
C GLY A 77 -5.88 12.09 1.28
N ASN A 78 -6.91 11.30 1.54
CA ASN A 78 -8.22 11.40 0.87
C ASN A 78 -9.14 12.50 1.45
N ARG A 79 -8.65 13.30 2.40
CA ARG A 79 -9.33 14.49 2.90
C ARG A 79 -8.95 15.71 2.09
N GLY A 80 -9.59 15.89 0.94
CA GLY A 80 -9.53 17.15 0.22
C GLY A 80 -9.99 18.32 1.10
N ARG A 81 -9.04 19.14 1.56
CA ARG A 81 -9.23 20.53 2.02
C ARG A 81 -10.30 20.74 3.12
N ALA A 82 -10.01 20.32 4.34
CA ALA A 82 -10.58 20.91 5.55
C ALA A 82 -9.45 21.53 6.41
N PRO A 83 -9.63 22.73 6.98
CA PRO A 83 -8.61 23.36 7.82
C PRO A 83 -8.50 22.59 9.14
N GLY A 84 -7.53 21.68 9.23
CA GLY A 84 -7.29 20.88 10.43
C GLY A 84 -6.77 19.47 10.21
N ALA A 85 -6.28 19.10 9.01
CA ALA A 85 -5.64 17.81 8.77
C ALA A 85 -4.41 17.66 9.70
N ARG A 86 -4.63 17.02 10.85
CA ARG A 86 -3.56 16.55 11.72
C ARG A 86 -2.83 15.45 10.97
N ALA A 87 -1.54 15.69 10.77
CA ALA A 87 -0.60 14.75 10.17
C ALA A 87 -0.68 13.40 10.91
N VAL A 88 -0.30 12.34 10.19
CA VAL A 88 0.06 11.05 10.79
C VAL A 88 0.92 11.33 12.01
N HIS A 89 0.37 11.08 13.19
CA HIS A 89 1.06 11.34 14.45
C HIS A 89 1.79 10.06 14.83
N PRO A 90 3.13 10.07 14.92
CA PRO A 90 3.83 9.03 15.65
C PRO A 90 3.38 9.11 17.11
N GLY A 91 3.04 7.95 17.68
CA GLY A 91 2.74 7.82 19.11
C GLY A 91 3.87 8.30 20.01
#